data_AF-A0A1E3H436-F1
#
_entry.id   AF-A0A1E3H436-F1
#
_cell.length_a   1.000
_cell.length_b   1.000
_cell.length_c   1.000
_cell.angle_alpha   90.00
_cell.angle_beta   90.00
_cell.angle_gamma   90.00
#
_symmetry.space_group_name_H-M   'P 1'
#
loop_
_entity.id
_entity.type
_entity.pdbx_description
1 polymer ?
#
loop_
_entity_poly.entity_id
_entity_poly.type
_entity_poly.pdbx_seq_one_letter_code
_entity_poly.pdbx_strand_id
1 'polypeptide(L)'
;MEGIVDAIWFNQGEVCCAGARLLVQEGIAEAFLGKLRRRMETLRVGPPLDKGIDMGALVSPEQKARVEGFIAAGLAEGAELFQPAIDLPAEGCFLPPTLLTGVHPSATVAREEIFGPVLVAMTFRTPDEAVMLANNCRYGLAASVWSETIGLALDVAAKIEAGVVWVNAANLLDAAVPFGGRKESGFGREGGRAGALEYLRPKAWATRKLRLATLPPVETAAATGPVVVPPLDRTAKLFIAGKQARPDGGGSRPVVSPKGRLLGEVGVGNRKDIRNAVEAARKAAGWATASAHGRAQILYYLAENLSARASSLPTGSRR
;
A
#
# COMPACT_ATOMS: atom_id res chain seq x y z
N MET A 1 12.21 24.52 2.55
CA MET A 1 11.76 24.89 3.91
C MET A 1 10.27 25.15 3.90
N GLU A 2 9.79 26.18 3.20
CA GLU A 2 8.35 26.47 3.12
C GLU A 2 7.50 25.27 2.68
N GLY A 3 7.94 24.50 1.68
CA GLY A 3 7.21 23.29 1.26
C GLY A 3 7.02 22.20 2.33
N ILE A 4 7.81 22.16 3.40
CA ILE A 4 7.55 21.27 4.56
C ILE A 4 6.59 21.94 5.52
N VAL A 5 6.80 23.22 5.79
CA VAL A 5 5.99 23.99 6.73
C VAL A 5 4.53 24.00 6.28
N ASP A 6 4.31 24.28 5.00
CA ASP A 6 3.02 24.24 4.33
C ASP A 6 2.48 22.81 4.14
N ALA A 7 3.31 21.78 4.36
CA ALA A 7 2.86 20.39 4.22
C ALA A 7 2.40 19.75 5.52
N ILE A 8 2.89 20.21 6.67
CA ILE A 8 2.56 19.60 7.97
C ILE A 8 1.79 20.53 8.91
N TRP A 9 2.11 21.83 8.94
CA TRP A 9 1.42 22.77 9.83
C TRP A 9 0.25 23.48 9.15
N PHE A 10 0.21 23.46 7.82
CA PHE A 10 -1.00 23.77 7.07
C PHE A 10 -2.13 22.82 7.50
N ASN A 11 -3.28 23.41 7.85
CA ASN A 11 -4.45 22.69 8.37
C ASN A 11 -4.12 21.76 9.57
N GLN A 12 -3.17 22.17 10.43
CA GLN A 12 -2.82 21.50 11.68
C GLN A 12 -2.39 20.03 11.51
N GLY A 13 -1.93 19.63 10.32
CA GLY A 13 -1.61 18.23 10.00
C GLY A 13 -2.84 17.33 9.90
N GLU A 14 -4.05 17.89 9.95
CA GLU A 14 -5.33 17.21 9.76
C GLU A 14 -5.67 17.09 8.27
N VAL A 15 -4.71 16.59 7.48
CA VAL A 15 -4.87 16.37 6.03
C VAL A 15 -4.27 15.02 5.69
N CYS A 16 -4.96 14.25 4.85
CA CYS A 16 -4.55 12.89 4.48
C CYS A 16 -3.18 12.83 3.77
N CYS A 17 -2.70 13.92 3.16
CA CYS A 17 -1.39 14.03 2.55
C CYS A 17 -0.37 14.85 3.37
N ALA A 18 -0.62 15.05 4.67
CA ALA A 18 0.29 15.81 5.51
C ALA A 18 1.71 15.21 5.48
N GLY A 19 2.72 16.08 5.42
CA GLY A 19 4.14 15.72 5.43
C GLY A 19 4.65 15.22 6.78
N ALA A 20 3.87 14.40 7.51
CA ALA A 20 4.09 14.06 8.92
C ALA A 20 5.36 13.24 9.19
N ARG A 21 5.99 12.68 8.15
CA ARG A 21 7.25 11.94 8.23
C ARG A 21 8.27 12.54 7.30
N LEU A 22 9.32 13.11 7.89
CA LEU A 22 10.44 13.73 7.20
C LEU A 22 11.63 12.76 7.17
N LEU A 23 12.10 12.43 5.96
CA LEU A 23 13.35 11.71 5.76
C LEU A 23 14.39 12.68 5.21
N VAL A 24 15.51 12.87 5.92
CA VAL A 24 16.58 13.79 5.50
C VAL A 24 17.90 13.04 5.34
N GLN A 25 18.63 13.32 4.26
CA GLN A 25 19.94 12.69 4.05
C GLN A 25 20.94 13.17 5.12
N GLU A 26 21.69 12.25 5.72
CA GLU A 26 22.53 12.51 6.90
C GLU A 26 23.51 13.68 6.70
N GLY A 27 24.05 13.85 5.49
CA GLY A 27 25.00 14.91 5.16
C GLY A 27 24.43 16.34 5.23
N ILE A 28 23.11 16.50 5.24
CA ILE A 28 22.46 17.82 5.40
C ILE A 28 21.55 17.89 6.63
N ALA A 29 21.37 16.79 7.36
CA ALA A 29 20.33 16.66 8.39
C ALA A 29 20.43 17.73 9.48
N GLU A 30 21.62 17.96 10.04
CA GLU A 30 21.80 18.94 11.11
C GLU A 30 21.49 20.37 10.64
N ALA A 31 22.08 20.79 9.52
CA ALA A 31 21.86 22.12 8.95
C ALA A 31 20.39 22.32 8.53
N PHE A 32 19.74 21.27 8.02
CA PHE A 32 18.35 21.27 7.61
C PHE A 32 17.41 21.41 8.81
N LEU A 33 17.58 20.56 9.83
CA LEU A 33 16.78 20.58 11.05
C LEU A 33 16.99 21.89 11.82
N GLY A 34 18.20 22.46 11.83
CA GLY A 34 18.45 23.78 12.41
C GLY A 34 17.67 24.90 11.69
N LYS A 35 17.60 24.87 10.35
CA LYS A 35 16.75 25.81 9.58
C LYS A 35 15.26 25.60 9.86
N LEU A 36 14.84 24.34 9.98
CA LEU A 36 13.46 23.98 10.26
C LEU A 36 13.02 24.47 11.64
N ARG A 37 13.80 24.22 12.70
CA ARG A 37 13.53 24.71 14.06
C ARG A 37 13.35 26.23 14.11
N ARG A 38 14.28 26.98 13.49
CA ARG A 38 14.16 28.45 13.37
C ARG A 38 12.90 28.89 12.63
N ARG A 39 12.49 28.15 11.59
CA ARG A 39 11.26 28.48 10.85
C ARG A 39 10.00 28.14 11.64
N MET A 40 10.04 27.11 12.48
CA MET A 40 8.93 26.77 13.39
C MET A 40 8.72 27.85 14.45
N GLU A 41 9.80 28.50 14.93
CA GLU A 41 9.73 29.61 15.89
C GLU A 41 8.98 30.84 15.35
N THR A 42 8.85 30.98 14.03
CA THR A 42 8.12 32.10 13.43
C THR A 42 6.64 31.81 13.17
N LEU A 43 6.14 30.61 13.52
CA LEU A 43 4.74 30.24 13.33
C LEU A 43 3.88 30.87 14.43
N ARG A 44 2.76 31.47 14.04
CA ARG A 44 1.76 32.05 14.94
C ARG A 44 0.60 31.08 15.12
N VAL A 45 0.29 30.76 16.37
CA VAL A 45 -0.82 29.85 16.73
C VAL A 45 -1.90 30.66 17.42
N GLY A 46 -3.15 30.52 16.99
CA GLY A 46 -4.22 31.36 17.52
C GLY A 46 -5.59 31.16 16.87
N PRO A 47 -6.55 32.07 17.14
CA PRO A 47 -7.91 31.96 16.63
C PRO A 47 -7.97 31.83 15.10
N PRO A 48 -8.69 30.85 14.54
CA PRO A 48 -8.65 30.54 13.11
C PRO A 48 -9.29 31.60 12.21
N LEU A 49 -10.05 32.55 12.77
CA LEU A 49 -10.63 33.67 12.03
C LEU A 49 -9.66 34.85 11.87
N ASP A 50 -8.54 34.85 12.59
CA ASP A 50 -7.49 35.84 12.41
C ASP A 50 -6.59 35.43 11.24
N LYS A 51 -6.56 36.27 10.20
CA LYS A 51 -5.73 36.08 9.00
C LYS A 51 -4.24 36.19 9.27
N GLY A 52 -3.86 36.71 10.44
CA GLY A 52 -2.49 36.74 10.95
C GLY A 52 -2.06 35.47 11.66
N ILE A 53 -2.87 34.41 11.68
CA ILE A 53 -2.50 33.14 12.31
C ILE A 53 -2.11 32.12 11.25
N ASP A 54 -1.02 31.39 11.51
CA ASP A 54 -0.51 30.35 10.62
C ASP A 54 -1.11 28.97 10.99
N MET A 55 -1.47 28.76 12.26
CA MET A 55 -2.04 27.50 12.74
C MET A 55 -3.19 27.71 13.75
N GLY A 56 -4.33 27.09 13.48
CA GLY A 56 -5.53 27.12 14.33
C GLY A 56 -5.55 26.04 15.41
N ALA A 57 -6.71 25.88 16.05
CA ALA A 57 -6.98 24.79 16.98
C ALA A 57 -7.20 23.47 16.22
N LEU A 58 -6.89 22.35 16.86
CA LEU A 58 -7.36 21.03 16.43
C LEU A 58 -8.88 20.95 16.50
N VAL A 59 -9.45 20.02 15.73
CA VAL A 59 -10.91 19.90 15.57
C VAL A 59 -11.65 19.60 16.88
N SER A 60 -11.05 18.86 17.81
CA SER A 60 -11.70 18.47 19.08
C SER A 60 -10.74 18.16 20.23
N PRO A 61 -11.22 18.14 21.49
CA PRO A 61 -10.42 17.74 22.65
C PRO A 61 -9.93 16.29 22.56
N GLU A 62 -10.73 15.39 21.99
CA GLU A 62 -10.33 13.99 21.79
C GLU A 62 -9.17 13.88 20.80
N GLN A 63 -9.21 14.69 19.73
CA GLN A 63 -8.12 14.73 18.76
C GLN A 63 -6.85 15.31 19.39
N LYS A 64 -6.97 16.36 20.20
CA LYS A 64 -5.84 16.90 20.99
C LYS A 64 -5.23 15.84 21.90
N ALA A 65 -6.04 15.15 22.70
CA ALA A 65 -5.57 14.09 23.60
C ALA A 65 -4.91 12.92 22.85
N ARG A 66 -5.43 12.56 21.67
CA ARG A 66 -4.82 11.54 20.81
C ARG A 66 -3.43 11.96 20.32
N VAL A 67 -3.28 13.20 19.85
CA VAL A 67 -1.99 13.73 19.38
C VAL A 67 -0.98 13.80 20.52
N GLU A 68 -1.39 14.29 21.69
CA GLU A 68 -0.56 14.30 22.90
C GLU A 68 -0.11 12.90 23.31
N GLY A 69 -1.00 11.90 23.20
CA GLY A 69 -0.67 10.49 23.43
C GLY A 69 0.43 9.96 22.50
N PHE A 70 0.41 10.34 21.21
CA PHE A 70 1.48 9.98 20.28
C PHE A 70 2.81 10.66 20.62
N ILE A 71 2.79 11.93 21.01
CA ILE A 71 4.00 12.65 21.43
C ILE A 71 4.61 11.95 22.65
N ALA A 72 3.79 11.60 23.65
CA ALA A 72 4.23 10.88 24.84
C ALA A 72 4.81 9.49 24.51
N ALA A 73 4.17 8.75 23.59
CA ALA A 73 4.69 7.45 23.12
C ALA A 73 6.04 7.61 22.41
N GLY A 74 6.19 8.61 21.53
CA GLY A 74 7.45 8.90 20.86
C GLY A 74 8.59 9.21 21.84
N LEU A 75 8.31 10.03 22.86
CA LEU A 75 9.27 10.34 23.94
C LEU A 75 9.66 9.08 24.73
N ALA A 76 8.69 8.23 25.08
CA ALA A 76 8.95 6.98 25.79
C ALA A 76 9.81 6.00 24.97
N GLU A 77 9.73 6.06 23.65
CA GLU A 77 10.53 5.28 22.70
C GLU A 77 11.89 5.93 22.35
N GLY A 78 12.23 7.06 22.98
CA GLY A 78 13.54 7.71 22.87
C GLY A 78 13.63 8.84 21.84
N ALA A 79 12.49 9.34 21.32
CA ALA A 79 12.49 10.53 20.48
C ALA A 79 12.85 11.79 21.27
N GLU A 80 13.49 12.74 20.60
CA GLU A 80 13.78 14.07 21.12
C GLU A 80 12.69 15.05 20.69
N LEU A 81 12.12 15.76 21.64
CA LEU A 81 11.07 16.75 21.41
C LEU A 81 11.64 18.15 21.19
N PHE A 82 11.17 18.82 20.14
CA PHE A 82 11.29 20.25 19.97
C PHE A 82 9.92 20.87 19.73
N GLN A 83 9.60 21.87 20.54
CA GLN A 83 8.45 22.76 20.38
C GLN A 83 8.95 24.20 20.57
N PRO A 84 8.55 25.15 19.70
CA PRO A 84 8.88 26.55 19.89
C PRO A 84 8.12 27.11 21.10
N ALA A 85 8.73 28.07 21.80
CA ALA A 85 8.06 28.81 22.86
C ALA A 85 7.04 29.77 22.24
N ILE A 86 5.77 29.37 22.23
CA ILE A 86 4.65 30.14 21.68
C ILE A 86 3.59 30.30 22.77
N ASP A 87 3.08 31.52 22.93
CA ASP A 87 1.92 31.79 23.77
C ASP A 87 0.66 31.21 23.09
N LEU A 88 0.16 30.10 23.63
CA LEU A 88 -1.07 29.48 23.15
C LEU A 88 -2.29 30.14 23.80
N PRO A 89 -3.43 30.25 23.08
CA PRO A 89 -4.68 30.68 23.70
C PRO A 89 -5.08 29.78 24.88
N ALA A 90 -5.58 30.40 25.96
CA ALA A 90 -5.94 29.69 27.18
C ALA A 90 -7.11 28.71 27.02
N GLU A 91 -8.03 29.01 26.08
CA GLU A 91 -9.20 28.20 25.79
C GLU A 91 -9.13 27.65 24.37
N GLY A 92 -9.59 26.41 24.17
CA GLY A 92 -9.61 25.73 22.88
C GLY A 92 -8.59 24.59 22.75
N CYS A 93 -8.58 23.96 21.58
CA CYS A 93 -7.79 22.74 21.32
C CYS A 93 -6.45 23.07 20.63
N PHE A 94 -5.68 24.00 21.19
CA PHE A 94 -4.40 24.42 20.61
C PHE A 94 -3.26 23.49 21.02
N LEU A 95 -2.36 23.19 20.07
CA LEU A 95 -1.07 22.53 20.30
C LEU A 95 0.01 23.32 19.58
N PRO A 96 1.24 23.37 20.12
CA PRO A 96 2.35 24.01 19.42
C PRO A 96 2.86 23.12 18.26
N PRO A 97 3.47 23.72 17.22
CA PRO A 97 4.20 23.00 16.18
C PRO A 97 5.24 22.08 16.83
N THR A 98 5.16 20.79 16.56
CA THR A 98 5.97 19.78 17.23
C THR A 98 6.89 19.09 16.24
N LEU A 99 8.17 18.96 16.60
CA LEU A 99 9.16 18.19 15.85
C LEU A 99 9.75 17.11 16.76
N LEU A 100 9.66 15.86 16.32
CA LEU A 100 10.31 14.72 16.95
C LEU A 100 11.53 14.31 16.12
N THR A 101 12.72 14.34 16.73
CA THR A 101 13.99 13.87 16.13
C THR A 101 14.52 12.64 16.86
N GLY A 102 15.57 12.00 16.33
CA GLY A 102 16.16 10.81 16.97
C GLY A 102 15.26 9.57 16.94
N VAL A 103 14.23 9.57 16.09
CA VAL A 103 13.20 8.53 16.06
C VAL A 103 13.73 7.27 15.37
N HIS A 104 13.61 6.11 16.01
CA HIS A 104 13.95 4.83 15.40
C HIS A 104 12.88 4.42 14.36
N PRO A 105 13.23 3.79 13.22
CA PRO A 105 12.24 3.39 12.19
C PRO A 105 11.13 2.43 12.65
N SER A 106 11.31 1.75 13.78
CA SER A 106 10.29 0.88 14.37
C SER A 106 9.36 1.58 15.37
N ALA A 107 9.65 2.85 15.70
CA ALA A 107 8.88 3.64 16.65
C ALA A 107 7.42 3.81 16.20
N THR A 108 6.51 3.91 17.15
CA THR A 108 5.07 4.11 16.91
C THR A 108 4.84 5.35 16.05
N VAL A 109 5.48 6.47 16.40
CA VAL A 109 5.36 7.75 15.67
C VAL A 109 5.93 7.71 14.25
N ALA A 110 6.81 6.75 13.92
CA ALA A 110 7.34 6.56 12.57
C ALA A 110 6.41 5.74 11.65
N ARG A 111 5.47 4.98 12.24
CA ARG A 111 4.65 3.97 11.54
C ARG A 111 3.17 4.29 11.51
N GLU A 112 2.68 4.93 12.57
CA GLU A 112 1.27 5.30 12.73
C GLU A 112 1.00 6.73 12.29
N GLU A 113 -0.27 7.00 11.99
CA GLU A 113 -0.73 8.32 11.58
C GLU A 113 -1.15 9.15 12.80
N ILE A 114 -0.46 10.28 13.00
CA ILE A 114 -0.65 11.14 14.17
C ILE A 114 -1.89 12.05 13.99
N PHE A 115 -2.13 12.57 12.77
CA PHE A 115 -3.17 13.57 12.48
C PHE A 115 -3.11 14.79 13.41
N GLY A 116 -1.98 15.49 13.39
CA GLY A 116 -1.78 16.69 14.20
C GLY A 116 -0.53 17.43 13.75
N PRO A 117 -0.21 18.57 14.39
CA PRO A 117 0.92 19.43 14.00
C PRO A 117 2.27 18.86 14.44
N VAL A 118 2.48 17.56 14.25
CA VAL A 118 3.66 16.79 14.69
C VAL A 118 4.41 16.28 13.46
N LEU A 119 5.66 16.71 13.33
CA LEU A 119 6.58 16.25 12.31
C LEU A 119 7.58 15.26 12.93
N VAL A 120 7.68 14.07 12.35
CA VAL A 120 8.62 13.03 12.78
C VAL A 120 9.77 12.97 11.79
N ALA A 121 10.98 13.31 12.24
CA ALA A 121 12.17 13.37 11.39
C ALA A 121 13.12 12.20 11.67
N MET A 122 13.51 11.52 10.59
CA MET A 122 14.52 10.47 10.58
C MET A 122 15.57 10.78 9.51
N THR A 123 16.76 10.20 9.66
CA THR A 123 17.83 10.33 8.66
C THR A 123 17.95 9.08 7.80
N PHE A 124 18.59 9.24 6.64
CA PHE A 124 19.02 8.14 5.78
C PHE A 124 20.38 8.45 5.16
N ARG A 125 21.10 7.42 4.73
CA ARG A 125 22.41 7.53 4.08
C ARG A 125 22.31 7.47 2.56
N THR A 126 21.53 6.51 2.08
CA THR A 126 21.42 6.21 0.64
C THR A 126 19.99 6.38 0.12
N PRO A 127 19.79 6.67 -1.19
CA PRO A 127 18.46 6.73 -1.77
C PRO A 127 17.63 5.45 -1.60
N ASP A 128 18.25 4.28 -1.71
CA ASP A 128 17.55 3.01 -1.53
C ASP A 128 17.11 2.79 -0.08
N GLU A 129 17.89 3.26 0.90
CA GLU A 129 17.47 3.30 2.31
C GLU A 129 16.29 4.26 2.52
N ALA A 130 16.30 5.44 1.88
CA ALA A 130 15.17 6.37 1.93
C ALA A 130 13.88 5.74 1.40
N VAL A 131 13.96 5.02 0.27
CA VAL A 131 12.83 4.27 -0.30
C VAL A 131 12.34 3.20 0.67
N MET A 132 13.26 2.44 1.28
CA MET A 132 12.91 1.41 2.26
C MET A 132 12.19 2.02 3.47
N LEU A 133 12.70 3.12 4.02
CA LEU A 133 12.08 3.82 5.16
C LEU A 133 10.72 4.42 4.79
N ALA A 134 10.59 5.04 3.62
CA ALA A 134 9.33 5.60 3.13
C ALA A 134 8.25 4.52 2.98
N ASN A 135 8.64 3.35 2.43
CA ASN A 135 7.74 2.22 2.20
C ASN A 135 7.49 1.36 3.45
N ASN A 136 8.26 1.56 4.53
CA ASN A 136 8.08 0.90 5.84
C ASN A 136 6.88 1.49 6.61
N CYS A 137 5.72 1.44 5.97
CA CYS A 137 4.44 1.90 6.48
C CYS A 137 3.32 1.05 5.89
N ARG A 138 2.27 0.89 6.69
CA ARG A 138 1.00 0.27 6.27
C ARG A 138 0.25 1.14 5.27
N TYR A 139 0.56 2.43 5.22
CA TYR A 139 -0.07 3.44 4.38
C TYR A 139 0.75 3.70 3.09
N GLY A 140 0.08 4.28 2.10
CA GLY A 140 0.64 4.59 0.79
C GLY A 140 -0.23 5.60 0.02
N LEU A 141 -0.47 6.76 0.61
CA LEU A 141 -1.35 7.78 0.04
C LEU A 141 -0.62 8.79 -0.84
N ALA A 142 0.20 9.65 -0.23
CA ALA A 142 1.00 10.65 -0.92
C ALA A 142 2.44 10.66 -0.41
N ALA A 143 3.37 11.13 -1.25
CA ALA A 143 4.76 11.37 -0.88
C ALA A 143 5.32 12.59 -1.60
N SER A 144 6.41 13.13 -1.08
CA SER A 144 7.14 14.25 -1.68
C SER A 144 8.63 13.94 -1.70
N VAL A 145 9.27 14.16 -2.84
CA VAL A 145 10.71 13.91 -3.06
C VAL A 145 11.37 15.23 -3.43
N TRP A 146 12.44 15.60 -2.71
CA TRP A 146 13.17 16.85 -2.92
C TRP A 146 14.61 16.56 -3.35
N SER A 147 14.97 16.97 -4.56
CA SER A 147 16.32 16.85 -5.12
C SER A 147 16.46 17.76 -6.35
N GLU A 148 17.57 18.47 -6.46
CA GLU A 148 17.95 19.22 -7.67
C GLU A 148 18.41 18.29 -8.81
N THR A 149 18.83 17.06 -8.48
CA THR A 149 19.15 16.04 -9.48
C THR A 149 17.88 15.34 -9.92
N ILE A 150 17.39 15.68 -11.12
CA ILE A 150 16.12 15.17 -11.64
C ILE A 150 16.11 13.65 -11.80
N GLY A 151 17.21 13.03 -12.25
CA GLY A 151 17.31 11.58 -12.41
C GLY A 151 17.12 10.84 -11.10
N LEU A 152 17.73 11.35 -10.02
CA LEU A 152 17.57 10.82 -8.68
C LEU A 152 16.13 11.00 -8.17
N ALA A 153 15.55 12.18 -8.37
CA ALA A 153 14.19 12.47 -7.93
C ALA A 153 13.17 11.54 -8.58
N LEU A 154 13.27 11.33 -9.90
CA LEU A 154 12.38 10.46 -10.67
C LEU A 154 12.59 8.97 -10.34
N ASP A 155 13.84 8.53 -10.13
CA ASP A 155 14.13 7.15 -9.73
C ASP A 155 13.52 6.83 -8.35
N VAL A 156 13.73 7.70 -7.36
CA VAL A 156 13.14 7.54 -6.02
C VAL A 156 11.61 7.60 -6.09
N ALA A 157 11.04 8.56 -6.82
CA ALA A 157 9.60 8.72 -6.94
C ALA A 157 8.92 7.47 -7.54
N ALA A 158 9.56 6.79 -8.50
CA ALA A 158 9.03 5.56 -9.09
C ALA A 158 9.05 4.36 -8.14
N LYS A 159 9.90 4.38 -7.11
CA LYS A 159 10.07 3.29 -6.13
C LYS A 159 9.22 3.46 -4.87
N ILE A 160 8.70 4.66 -4.59
CA ILE A 160 7.83 4.91 -3.44
C ILE A 160 6.43 4.34 -3.71
N GLU A 161 5.95 3.53 -2.77
CA GLU A 161 4.64 2.87 -2.82
C GLU A 161 3.52 3.82 -2.35
N ALA A 162 3.29 4.88 -3.12
CA ALA A 162 2.23 5.85 -2.88
C ALA A 162 1.23 5.93 -4.05
N GLY A 163 0.09 6.55 -3.77
CA GLY A 163 -0.90 6.91 -4.75
C GLY A 163 -0.47 8.09 -5.62
N VAL A 164 0.13 9.09 -4.97
CA VAL A 164 0.62 10.33 -5.57
C VAL A 164 2.04 10.61 -5.06
N VAL A 165 2.92 11.06 -5.95
CA VAL A 165 4.27 11.51 -5.58
C VAL A 165 4.54 12.86 -6.23
N TRP A 166 4.89 13.84 -5.41
CA TRP A 166 5.31 15.16 -5.88
C TRP A 166 6.83 15.26 -5.89
N VAL A 167 7.39 15.90 -6.92
CA VAL A 167 8.82 16.19 -7.03
C VAL A 167 9.04 17.68 -6.82
N ASN A 168 9.87 18.04 -5.85
CA ASN A 168 10.18 19.42 -5.46
C ASN A 168 8.95 20.29 -5.13
N ALA A 169 7.89 19.64 -4.66
CA ALA A 169 6.64 20.26 -4.23
C ALA A 169 5.92 19.35 -3.25
N ALA A 170 4.91 19.87 -2.56
CA ALA A 170 4.01 19.12 -1.71
C ALA A 170 2.59 19.68 -1.84
N ASN A 171 1.58 18.85 -1.57
CA ASN A 171 0.17 19.26 -1.50
C ASN A 171 -0.38 19.95 -2.76
N LEU A 172 0.15 19.63 -3.94
CA LEU A 172 -0.40 20.09 -5.21
C LEU A 172 -1.60 19.22 -5.58
N LEU A 173 -2.79 19.82 -5.55
CA LEU A 173 -4.06 19.20 -5.90
C LEU A 173 -4.68 19.94 -7.08
N ASP A 174 -5.17 19.19 -8.05
CA ASP A 174 -5.89 19.70 -9.22
C ASP A 174 -7.04 18.76 -9.57
N ALA A 175 -8.19 19.32 -9.96
CA ALA A 175 -9.40 18.56 -10.22
C ALA A 175 -9.26 17.54 -11.37
N ALA A 176 -8.32 17.76 -12.30
CA ALA A 176 -8.03 16.86 -13.40
C ALA A 176 -7.02 15.76 -13.05
N VAL A 177 -6.29 15.89 -11.94
CA VAL A 177 -5.26 14.94 -11.51
C VAL A 177 -5.84 13.95 -10.50
N PRO A 178 -5.81 12.63 -10.78
CA PRO A 178 -6.39 11.65 -9.88
C PRO A 178 -5.57 11.48 -8.59
N PHE A 179 -6.25 11.45 -7.45
CA PHE A 179 -5.69 11.22 -6.13
C PHE A 179 -6.32 9.96 -5.50
N GLY A 180 -5.56 9.21 -4.72
CA GLY A 180 -6.08 8.04 -3.98
C GLY A 180 -5.01 7.03 -3.61
N GLY A 181 -5.26 6.25 -2.58
CA GLY A 181 -4.22 5.48 -1.88
C GLY A 181 -3.82 4.13 -2.50
N ARG A 182 -2.90 3.49 -1.79
CA ARG A 182 -2.50 2.09 -1.87
C ARG A 182 -2.44 1.51 -0.45
N LYS A 183 -2.30 0.19 -0.34
CA LYS A 183 -2.20 -0.53 0.96
C LYS A 183 -3.42 -0.23 1.84
N GLU A 184 -3.22 0.14 3.11
CA GLU A 184 -4.28 0.48 4.04
C GLU A 184 -4.81 1.92 3.87
N SER A 185 -4.24 2.71 2.95
CA SER A 185 -4.79 4.04 2.59
C SER A 185 -5.99 3.95 1.63
N GLY A 186 -6.57 2.77 1.44
CA GLY A 186 -7.74 2.53 0.60
C GLY A 186 -7.42 2.19 -0.87
N PHE A 187 -8.47 2.20 -1.68
CA PHE A 187 -8.45 1.86 -3.11
C PHE A 187 -9.37 2.80 -3.90
N GLY A 188 -9.27 2.77 -5.24
CA GLY A 188 -9.95 3.71 -6.12
C GLY A 188 -9.18 5.02 -6.30
N ARG A 189 -9.72 5.91 -7.12
CA ARG A 189 -9.18 7.26 -7.36
C ARG A 189 -10.31 8.28 -7.38
N GLU A 190 -10.03 9.49 -6.93
CA GLU A 190 -10.90 10.66 -7.03
C GLU A 190 -10.23 11.71 -7.91
N GLY A 191 -11.02 12.50 -8.64
CA GLY A 191 -10.48 13.48 -9.59
C GLY A 191 -10.10 12.92 -10.95
N GLY A 192 -10.09 13.81 -11.94
CA GLY A 192 -9.81 13.49 -13.34
C GLY A 192 -10.74 12.44 -13.94
N ARG A 193 -10.37 11.99 -15.14
CA ARG A 193 -11.11 10.93 -15.84
C ARG A 193 -11.06 9.59 -15.09
N ALA A 194 -9.95 9.30 -14.42
CA ALA A 194 -9.80 8.06 -13.68
C ALA A 194 -10.82 7.95 -12.53
N GLY A 195 -11.01 9.02 -11.75
CA GLY A 195 -12.02 9.01 -10.69
C GLY A 195 -13.45 8.99 -11.22
N ALA A 196 -13.73 9.64 -12.36
CA ALA A 196 -15.04 9.55 -12.99
C ALA A 196 -15.43 8.10 -13.37
N LEU A 197 -14.46 7.25 -13.75
CA LEU A 197 -14.73 5.85 -14.09
C LEU A 197 -15.20 5.02 -12.90
N GLU A 198 -14.84 5.37 -11.67
CA GLU A 198 -15.29 4.68 -10.45
C GLU A 198 -16.81 4.83 -10.22
N TYR A 199 -17.40 5.89 -10.76
CA TYR A 199 -18.85 6.16 -10.69
C TYR A 199 -19.63 5.63 -11.90
N LEU A 200 -18.97 4.94 -12.84
CA LEU A 200 -19.59 4.41 -14.05
C LEU A 200 -19.64 2.88 -14.03
N ARG A 201 -20.76 2.34 -14.49
CA ARG A 201 -20.92 0.90 -14.73
C ARG A 201 -21.00 0.62 -16.23
N PRO A 202 -20.24 -0.36 -16.76
CA PRO A 202 -20.39 -0.78 -18.15
C PRO A 202 -21.83 -1.24 -18.45
N LYS A 203 -22.44 -0.69 -19.49
CA LYS A 203 -23.80 -1.08 -19.95
C LYS A 203 -23.92 -2.58 -20.22
N ALA A 204 -22.86 -3.19 -20.76
CA ALA A 204 -22.79 -4.63 -21.01
C ALA A 204 -22.93 -5.50 -19.73
N TRP A 205 -22.66 -4.93 -18.56
CA TRP A 205 -22.84 -5.61 -17.27
C TRP A 205 -24.17 -5.25 -16.60
N ALA A 206 -24.89 -4.24 -17.08
CA ALA A 206 -26.21 -3.84 -16.56
C ALA A 206 -27.24 -4.97 -16.65
N THR A 207 -27.24 -5.66 -17.79
CA THR A 207 -28.24 -6.68 -18.15
C THR A 207 -27.73 -8.11 -17.99
N ARG A 208 -26.46 -8.29 -17.62
CA ARG A 208 -25.86 -9.62 -17.51
C ARG A 208 -26.37 -10.29 -16.23
N LYS A 209 -27.16 -11.37 -16.39
CA LYS A 209 -27.55 -12.22 -15.27
C LYS A 209 -26.29 -12.80 -14.62
N LEU A 210 -26.11 -12.56 -13.32
CA LEU A 210 -25.08 -13.23 -12.53
C LEU A 210 -25.30 -14.74 -12.68
N ARG A 211 -24.27 -15.45 -13.16
CA ARG A 211 -24.22 -16.91 -13.02
C ARG A 211 -23.94 -17.17 -11.54
N LEU A 212 -25.00 -17.22 -10.73
CA LEU A 212 -24.94 -17.82 -9.41
C LEU A 212 -24.63 -19.30 -9.64
N ALA A 213 -23.38 -19.67 -9.45
CA ALA A 213 -23.00 -21.07 -9.40
C ALA A 213 -23.54 -21.63 -8.08
N THR A 214 -24.81 -22.03 -8.06
CA THR A 214 -25.25 -23.10 -7.17
C THR A 214 -24.69 -24.39 -7.75
N LEU A 215 -23.38 -24.58 -7.63
CA LEU A 215 -22.86 -25.93 -7.65
C LEU A 215 -23.47 -26.57 -6.40
N PRO A 216 -24.25 -27.67 -6.53
CA PRO A 216 -24.63 -28.42 -5.36
C PRO A 216 -23.35 -28.71 -4.58
N PRO A 217 -23.38 -28.69 -3.23
CA PRO A 217 -22.26 -29.16 -2.44
C PRO A 217 -21.85 -30.50 -3.03
N VAL A 218 -20.63 -30.59 -3.58
CA VAL A 218 -20.08 -31.89 -3.91
C VAL A 218 -19.82 -32.50 -2.56
N GLU A 219 -20.78 -33.28 -2.06
CA GLU A 219 -20.56 -34.13 -0.90
C GLU A 219 -19.33 -34.98 -1.24
N THR A 220 -18.20 -34.62 -0.65
CA THR A 220 -17.09 -35.54 -0.52
C THR A 220 -17.56 -36.61 0.43
N ALA A 221 -18.35 -37.56 -0.08
CA ALA A 221 -18.54 -38.82 0.60
C ALA A 221 -17.14 -39.34 0.88
N ALA A 222 -16.77 -39.44 2.16
CA ALA A 222 -15.59 -40.19 2.56
C ALA A 222 -15.76 -41.56 1.89
N ALA A 223 -14.82 -41.95 1.04
CA ALA A 223 -14.90 -43.22 0.34
C ALA A 223 -14.91 -44.33 1.41
N THR A 224 -16.08 -44.87 1.72
CA THR A 224 -16.27 -45.94 2.71
C THR A 224 -16.03 -47.33 2.11
N GLY A 225 -15.33 -47.40 0.98
CA GLY A 225 -14.93 -48.63 0.30
C GLY A 225 -13.42 -48.86 0.33
N PRO A 226 -12.94 -50.06 -0.02
CA PRO A 226 -11.52 -50.37 -0.10
C PRO A 226 -10.82 -49.39 -1.06
N VAL A 227 -9.62 -48.94 -0.70
CA VAL A 227 -8.79 -48.06 -1.53
C VAL A 227 -8.38 -48.81 -2.80
N VAL A 228 -9.11 -48.61 -3.88
CA VAL A 228 -8.77 -49.16 -5.19
C VAL A 228 -7.75 -48.23 -5.84
N VAL A 229 -6.48 -48.64 -5.86
CA VAL A 229 -5.43 -47.92 -6.59
C VAL A 229 -5.73 -48.08 -8.09
N PRO A 230 -5.99 -46.99 -8.84
CA PRO A 230 -6.19 -47.10 -10.27
C PRO A 230 -4.91 -47.61 -10.94
N PRO A 231 -5.01 -48.43 -12.00
CA PRO A 231 -3.84 -48.97 -12.70
C PRO A 231 -3.02 -47.90 -13.45
N LEU A 232 -3.50 -46.65 -13.51
CA LEU A 232 -2.87 -45.55 -14.22
C LEU A 232 -2.88 -44.29 -13.34
N ASP A 233 -1.71 -43.69 -13.13
CA ASP A 233 -1.60 -42.42 -12.41
C ASP A 233 -2.20 -41.29 -13.25
N ARG A 234 -3.35 -40.77 -12.79
CA ARG A 234 -4.04 -39.60 -13.35
C ARG A 234 -4.33 -38.56 -12.27
N THR A 235 -3.48 -38.50 -11.24
CA THR A 235 -3.65 -37.57 -10.12
C THR A 235 -2.87 -36.29 -10.38
N ALA A 236 -3.62 -35.25 -10.77
CA ALA A 236 -3.06 -33.93 -11.04
C ALA A 236 -2.59 -33.25 -9.74
N LYS A 237 -1.44 -32.57 -9.85
CA LYS A 237 -0.79 -31.82 -8.77
C LYS A 237 -1.14 -30.32 -8.86
N LEU A 238 -0.79 -29.56 -7.83
CA LEU A 238 -0.80 -28.10 -7.88
C LEU A 238 0.38 -27.60 -8.74
N PHE A 239 0.36 -26.34 -9.17
CA PHE A 239 1.48 -25.69 -9.83
C PHE A 239 1.89 -24.46 -9.04
N ILE A 240 3.03 -24.53 -8.34
CA ILE A 240 3.51 -23.50 -7.43
C ILE A 240 5.02 -23.30 -7.67
N ALA A 241 5.47 -22.05 -7.74
CA ALA A 241 6.87 -21.71 -7.94
C ALA A 241 7.50 -22.34 -9.20
N GLY A 242 6.77 -22.37 -10.32
CA GLY A 242 7.28 -22.90 -11.60
C GLY A 242 7.38 -24.42 -11.67
N LYS A 243 6.86 -25.17 -10.67
CA LYS A 243 6.91 -26.63 -10.64
C LYS A 243 5.61 -27.26 -10.16
N GLN A 244 5.42 -28.54 -10.47
CA GLN A 244 4.34 -29.32 -9.89
C GLN A 244 4.59 -29.59 -8.40
N ALA A 245 3.57 -29.40 -7.56
CA ALA A 245 3.63 -29.58 -6.12
C ALA A 245 2.48 -30.45 -5.62
N ARG A 246 2.77 -31.41 -4.74
CA ARG A 246 1.73 -32.19 -4.05
C ARG A 246 0.96 -31.25 -3.12
N PRO A 247 -0.37 -31.40 -2.98
CA PRO A 247 -1.13 -30.70 -1.95
C PRO A 247 -0.55 -31.03 -0.59
N ASP A 248 -0.37 -30.01 0.25
CA ASP A 248 0.18 -30.18 1.59
C ASP A 248 -0.66 -31.15 2.46
N GLY A 249 -1.99 -31.06 2.35
CA GLY A 249 -2.90 -31.96 3.07
C GLY A 249 -2.95 -33.40 2.53
N GLY A 250 -2.21 -33.71 1.47
CA GLY A 250 -2.17 -35.05 0.83
C GLY A 250 -3.44 -35.48 0.11
N GLY A 251 -4.55 -34.75 0.27
CA GLY A 251 -5.84 -35.09 -0.31
C GLY A 251 -5.93 -34.81 -1.82
N SER A 252 -6.63 -35.69 -2.52
CA SER A 252 -7.11 -35.49 -3.88
C SER A 252 -8.63 -35.67 -3.90
N ARG A 253 -9.29 -35.09 -4.91
CA ARG A 253 -10.71 -35.31 -5.18
C ARG A 253 -10.90 -35.94 -6.56
N PRO A 254 -11.86 -36.87 -6.73
CA PRO A 254 -12.16 -37.43 -8.04
C PRO A 254 -12.78 -36.37 -8.96
N VAL A 255 -12.46 -36.45 -10.24
CA VAL A 255 -13.09 -35.69 -11.32
C VAL A 255 -13.84 -36.67 -12.21
N VAL A 256 -15.15 -36.54 -12.28
CA VAL A 256 -16.02 -37.44 -13.04
C VAL A 256 -16.66 -36.73 -14.23
N SER A 257 -16.94 -37.50 -15.29
CA SER A 257 -17.74 -37.05 -16.43
C SER A 257 -19.22 -36.84 -16.03
N PRO A 258 -20.04 -36.16 -16.85
CA PRO A 258 -21.49 -36.03 -16.61
C PRO A 258 -22.24 -37.37 -16.49
N LYS A 259 -21.65 -38.47 -16.99
CA LYS A 259 -22.20 -39.83 -16.90
C LYS A 259 -21.59 -40.65 -15.75
N GLY A 260 -20.86 -40.01 -14.82
CA GLY A 260 -20.28 -40.66 -13.64
C GLY A 260 -18.93 -41.38 -13.86
N ARG A 261 -18.43 -41.49 -15.10
CA ARG A 261 -17.10 -42.09 -15.37
C ARG A 261 -15.96 -41.27 -14.73
N LEU A 262 -15.08 -41.90 -13.95
CA LEU A 262 -13.86 -41.28 -13.41
C LEU A 262 -12.90 -40.89 -14.54
N LEU A 263 -12.51 -39.61 -14.58
CA LEU A 263 -11.57 -39.05 -15.55
C LEU A 263 -10.16 -38.97 -14.98
N GLY A 264 -10.04 -38.70 -13.68
CA GLY A 264 -8.79 -38.59 -12.93
C GLY A 264 -9.04 -37.96 -11.57
N GLU A 265 -7.98 -37.51 -10.91
CA GLU A 265 -8.06 -36.83 -9.62
C GLU A 265 -7.35 -35.48 -9.67
N VAL A 266 -7.76 -34.56 -8.81
CA VAL A 266 -7.08 -33.27 -8.63
C VAL A 266 -6.78 -33.03 -7.17
N GLY A 267 -5.57 -32.57 -6.88
CA GLY A 267 -5.15 -32.21 -5.55
C GLY A 267 -6.03 -31.14 -4.89
N VAL A 268 -6.36 -31.34 -3.61
CA VAL A 268 -7.16 -30.40 -2.81
C VAL A 268 -6.21 -29.51 -2.03
N GLY A 269 -6.02 -28.27 -2.50
CA GLY A 269 -5.14 -27.30 -1.85
C GLY A 269 -5.72 -26.76 -0.54
N ASN A 270 -4.85 -26.47 0.42
CA ASN A 270 -5.21 -25.92 1.73
C ASN A 270 -4.56 -24.54 1.99
N ARG A 271 -4.71 -24.01 3.21
CA ARG A 271 -4.11 -22.72 3.62
C ARG A 271 -2.58 -22.69 3.48
N LYS A 272 -1.90 -23.82 3.70
CA LYS A 272 -0.44 -23.91 3.57
C LYS A 272 0.00 -23.88 2.11
N ASP A 273 -0.75 -24.51 1.21
CA ASP A 273 -0.50 -24.40 -0.24
C ASP A 273 -0.63 -22.94 -0.72
N ILE A 274 -1.65 -22.22 -0.24
CA ILE A 274 -1.82 -20.78 -0.52
C ILE A 274 -0.63 -19.98 0.01
N ARG A 275 -0.18 -20.24 1.25
CA ARG A 275 1.01 -19.58 1.82
C ARG A 275 2.25 -19.82 0.95
N ASN A 276 2.49 -21.05 0.53
CA ASN A 276 3.61 -21.40 -0.35
C ASN A 276 3.53 -20.65 -1.69
N ALA A 277 2.33 -20.50 -2.25
CA ALA A 277 2.11 -19.73 -3.47
C ALA A 277 2.38 -18.22 -3.28
N VAL A 278 1.95 -17.64 -2.16
CA VAL A 278 2.23 -16.23 -1.82
C VAL A 278 3.73 -15.99 -1.61
N GLU A 279 4.41 -16.90 -0.91
CA GLU A 279 5.88 -16.84 -0.74
C GLU A 279 6.61 -16.91 -2.08
N ALA A 280 6.16 -17.79 -2.99
CA ALA A 280 6.71 -17.89 -4.34
C ALA A 280 6.48 -16.60 -5.15
N ALA A 281 5.28 -16.00 -5.05
CA ALA A 281 4.97 -14.73 -5.70
C ALA A 281 5.85 -13.58 -5.18
N ARG A 282 6.08 -13.52 -3.85
CA ARG A 282 7.00 -12.53 -3.25
C ARG A 282 8.45 -12.71 -3.73
N LYS A 283 8.92 -13.95 -3.87
CA LYS A 283 10.26 -14.24 -4.44
C LYS A 283 10.36 -13.86 -5.92
N ALA A 284 9.24 -13.81 -6.64
CA ALA A 284 9.17 -13.41 -8.04
C ALA A 284 8.95 -11.88 -8.24
N ALA A 285 9.37 -11.05 -7.29
CA ALA A 285 9.19 -9.59 -7.33
C ALA A 285 9.71 -8.92 -8.61
N GLY A 286 10.75 -9.47 -9.24
CA GLY A 286 11.29 -8.97 -10.52
C GLY A 286 10.30 -9.00 -11.69
N TRP A 287 9.20 -9.76 -11.60
CA TRP A 287 8.15 -9.73 -12.62
C TRP A 287 7.41 -8.39 -12.65
N ALA A 288 7.22 -7.75 -11.50
CA ALA A 288 6.52 -6.47 -11.39
C ALA A 288 7.29 -5.33 -12.09
N THR A 289 8.63 -5.41 -12.09
CA THR A 289 9.52 -4.41 -12.71
C THR A 289 10.00 -4.80 -14.11
N ALA A 290 9.64 -5.99 -14.60
CA ALA A 290 9.99 -6.42 -15.95
C ALA A 290 9.49 -5.42 -17.02
N SER A 291 10.18 -5.35 -18.16
CA SER A 291 9.72 -4.49 -19.25
C SER A 291 8.39 -4.99 -19.83
N ALA A 292 7.57 -4.08 -20.35
CA ALA A 292 6.33 -4.45 -21.04
C ALA A 292 6.59 -5.42 -22.20
N HIS A 293 7.67 -5.19 -22.96
CA HIS A 293 8.11 -6.08 -24.03
C HIS A 293 8.44 -7.49 -23.51
N GLY A 294 9.23 -7.59 -22.43
CA GLY A 294 9.57 -8.88 -21.84
C GLY A 294 8.34 -9.66 -21.39
N ARG A 295 7.39 -8.99 -20.71
CA ARG A 295 6.11 -9.62 -20.33
C ARG A 295 5.29 -10.04 -21.55
N ALA A 296 5.26 -9.24 -22.61
CA ALA A 296 4.53 -9.55 -23.83
C ALA A 296 5.10 -10.79 -24.52
N GLN A 297 6.43 -10.94 -24.63
CA GLN A 297 7.06 -12.13 -25.21
C GLN A 297 6.66 -13.41 -24.46
N ILE A 298 6.65 -13.38 -23.13
CA ILE A 298 6.19 -14.52 -22.32
C ILE A 298 4.72 -14.88 -22.61
N LEU A 299 3.86 -13.87 -22.78
CA LEU A 299 2.45 -14.10 -23.15
C LEU A 299 2.30 -14.68 -24.56
N TYR A 300 3.13 -14.24 -25.52
CA TYR A 300 3.17 -14.84 -26.85
C TYR A 300 3.57 -16.30 -26.81
N TYR A 301 4.66 -16.64 -26.10
CA TYR A 301 5.05 -18.04 -25.92
C TYR A 301 3.97 -18.88 -25.25
N LEU A 302 3.25 -18.32 -24.27
CA LEU A 302 2.11 -19.02 -23.67
C LEU A 302 1.01 -19.29 -24.69
N ALA A 303 0.67 -18.31 -25.53
CA ALA A 303 -0.36 -18.44 -26.55
C ALA A 303 0.04 -19.44 -27.66
N GLU A 304 1.29 -19.39 -28.14
CA GLU A 304 1.82 -20.31 -29.14
C GLU A 304 1.83 -21.75 -28.64
N ASN A 305 2.32 -21.98 -27.42
CA ASN A 305 2.33 -23.31 -26.80
C ASN A 305 0.91 -23.84 -26.54
N LEU A 306 -0.04 -22.96 -26.20
CA LEU A 306 -1.45 -23.33 -26.06
C LEU A 306 -2.05 -23.71 -27.42
N SER A 307 -1.73 -22.95 -28.48
CA SER A 307 -2.21 -23.18 -29.84
C SER A 307 -1.67 -24.49 -30.43
N ALA A 308 -0.38 -24.78 -30.20
CA ALA A 308 0.26 -26.04 -30.59
C ALA A 308 -0.42 -27.27 -29.95
N ARG A 309 -1.08 -27.08 -28.80
CA ARG A 309 -1.78 -28.14 -28.06
C ARG A 309 -3.30 -28.07 -28.17
N ALA A 310 -3.84 -27.22 -29.04
CA ALA A 310 -5.28 -26.95 -29.12
C ALA A 310 -6.13 -28.22 -29.30
N SER A 311 -5.67 -29.17 -30.13
CA SER A 311 -6.36 -30.45 -30.36
C SER A 311 -6.36 -31.39 -29.14
N SER A 312 -5.40 -31.24 -28.23
CA SER A 312 -5.29 -32.05 -27.01
C SER A 312 -6.08 -31.49 -25.83
N LEU A 313 -6.50 -30.22 -25.92
CA LEU A 313 -7.27 -29.57 -24.88
C LEU A 313 -8.76 -29.92 -25.05
N PRO A 314 -9.50 -30.17 -23.97
CA PRO A 314 -10.92 -30.45 -24.06
C PRO A 314 -11.64 -29.25 -24.68
N THR A 315 -12.18 -29.43 -25.89
CA THR A 315 -13.15 -28.52 -26.46
C THR A 315 -14.43 -28.67 -25.65
N GLY A 316 -14.62 -27.81 -24.64
CA GLY A 316 -15.88 -27.78 -23.91
C GLY A 316 -17.01 -27.57 -24.91
N SER A 317 -17.86 -28.59 -25.11
CA SER A 317 -19.12 -28.39 -25.82
C SER A 317 -19.89 -27.36 -25.01
N ARG A 318 -19.98 -26.12 -25.52
CA ARG A 318 -20.87 -25.11 -24.96
C ARG A 318 -22.29 -25.67 -25.07
N ARG A 319 -22.82 -26.17 -23.96
CA ARG A 319 -24.27 -26.19 -23.73
C ARG A 319 -24.66 -24.90 -23.05
#